data_AF-A0A975GEQ9-F1
#
_entry.id   AF-A0A975GEQ9-F1
#
_cell.length_a   1.000
_cell.length_b   1.000
_cell.length_c   1.000
_cell.angle_alpha   90.00
_cell.angle_beta   90.00
_cell.angle_gamma   90.00
#
_symmetry.space_group_name_H-M   'P 1'
#
loop_
_entity.id
_entity.type
_entity.pdbx_description
1 polymer ?
#
loop_
_entity_poly.entity_id
_entity_poly.type
_entity_poly.pdbx_seq_one_letter_code
_entity_poly.pdbx_strand_id
1 'polypeptide(L)' 'MKKSPKIEKIQWVRMKVEGYPSGRDFMIYPGGTKSWDWNKRNTSHEKGIQSKDIQFLIDKGSVNFGGLFHTTC' A
#
# COMPACT_ATOMS: atom_id res chain seq x y z
N MET A 1 -13.02 12.31 -2.14
CA MET A 1 -11.99 11.41 -1.60
C MET A 1 -10.72 11.56 -2.43
N LYS A 2 -9.53 11.49 -1.82
CA LYS A 2 -8.28 11.63 -2.58
C LYS A 2 -8.04 10.37 -3.43
N LYS A 3 -7.55 10.53 -4.66
CA LYS A 3 -7.25 9.41 -5.55
C LYS A 3 -5.93 8.74 -5.15
N SER A 4 -5.81 7.43 -5.32
CA SER A 4 -4.53 6.73 -5.21
C SER A 4 -3.64 7.07 -6.42
N PRO A 5 -2.33 7.29 -6.23
CA PRO A 5 -1.42 7.58 -7.34
C PRO A 5 -1.24 6.38 -8.27
N LYS A 6 -0.99 6.64 -9.55
CA LYS A 6 -0.78 5.58 -10.56
C LYS A 6 0.63 4.98 -10.44
N ILE A 7 0.73 3.66 -10.58
CA ILE A 7 2.02 2.99 -10.84
C ILE A 7 2.34 3.17 -12.32
N GLU A 8 3.40 3.90 -12.64
CA GLU A 8 3.81 4.18 -14.03
C GLU A 8 4.63 3.03 -14.61
N LYS A 9 5.51 2.45 -13.79
CA LYS A 9 6.44 1.39 -14.21
C LYS A 9 6.83 0.50 -13.05
N ILE A 10 6.97 -0.80 -13.33
CA ILE A 10 7.50 -1.80 -12.41
C ILE A 10 8.55 -2.65 -13.12
N GLN A 11 9.68 -2.85 -12.45
CA GLN A 11 10.81 -3.69 -12.87
C GLN A 11 11.42 -4.30 -11.61
N TRP A 12 12.26 -5.33 -11.77
CA TRP A 12 13.02 -5.89 -10.66
C TRP A 12 13.79 -4.77 -9.92
N VAL A 13 13.59 -4.66 -8.60
CA VAL A 13 14.21 -3.65 -7.71
C VAL A 13 13.79 -2.20 -7.99
N ARG A 14 12.89 -1.93 -8.94
CA ARG A 14 12.50 -0.55 -9.26
C ARG A 14 11.02 -0.38 -9.59
N MET A 15 10.35 0.42 -8.78
CA MET A 15 9.01 0.94 -9.00
C MET A 15 9.05 2.45 -9.22
N LYS A 16 8.21 2.94 -10.13
CA LYS A 16 7.95 4.36 -10.36
C LYS A 16 6.47 4.63 -10.14
N VAL A 17 6.18 5.56 -9.23
CA VAL A 17 4.83 6.04 -8.91
C VAL A 17 4.72 7.48 -9.36
N GLU A 18 3.58 7.82 -9.97
CA GLU A 18 3.27 9.15 -10.47
C GLU A 18 3.43 10.21 -9.37
N GLY A 19 4.26 11.22 -9.61
CA GLY A 19 4.51 12.30 -8.66
C GLY A 19 5.47 11.96 -7.50
N TYR A 20 6.10 10.78 -7.48
CA TYR A 20 7.05 10.38 -6.44
C TYR A 20 8.40 9.90 -6.99
N PRO A 21 9.50 9.97 -6.21
CA PRO A 21 10.77 9.35 -6.56
C PRO A 21 10.65 7.83 -6.79
N SER A 22 11.52 7.26 -7.62
CA SER A 22 11.60 5.80 -7.77
C SER A 22 12.15 5.15 -6.50
N GLY A 23 11.78 3.89 -6.29
CA GLY A 23 12.24 3.10 -5.13
C GLY A 23 12.00 1.62 -5.35
N ARG A 24 12.34 0.78 -4.36
CA ARG A 24 12.16 -0.67 -4.44
C ARG A 24 10.72 -1.07 -4.14
N ASP A 25 10.28 -0.74 -2.93
CA ASP A 25 8.96 -1.13 -2.40
C ASP A 25 8.19 0.09 -1.89
N PHE A 26 6.88 0.08 -2.11
CA PHE A 26 5.98 1.18 -1.76
C PHE A 26 4.67 0.69 -1.15
N MET A 27 4.17 1.48 -0.20
CA MET A 27 2.80 1.44 0.31
C MET A 27 2.00 2.54 -0.37
N ILE A 28 1.08 2.16 -1.25
CA ILE A 28 0.25 3.09 -2.02
C ILE A 28 -1.16 3.14 -1.41
N TYR A 29 -1.70 4.34 -1.25
CA TYR A 29 -3.01 4.58 -0.62
C TYR A 29 -3.66 5.85 -1.19
N PRO A 30 -4.97 6.06 -0.95
CA PRO A 30 -5.65 7.29 -1.32
C PRO A 30 -4.90 8.54 -0.86
N GLY A 31 -4.48 9.39 -1.79
CA GLY A 31 -3.77 10.63 -1.49
C GLY A 31 -2.25 10.50 -1.36
N GLY A 32 -1.64 9.33 -1.58
CA GLY A 32 -0.19 9.27 -1.76
C GLY A 32 0.44 7.89 -1.67
N THR A 33 1.74 7.90 -1.40
CA THR A 33 2.55 6.70 -1.22
C THR A 33 3.63 6.92 -0.17
N LYS A 34 4.20 5.84 0.34
CA LYS A 34 5.34 5.82 1.25
C LYS A 34 6.27 4.68 0.89
N SER A 35 7.59 4.88 1.00
CA SER A 35 8.54 3.78 0.86
C SER A 35 8.30 2.72 1.95
N TRP A 36 8.26 1.46 1.54
CA TRP A 36 8.09 0.33 2.45
C TRP A 36 9.45 -0.26 2.83
N ASP A 37 9.90 0.08 4.03
CA ASP A 37 11.13 -0.47 4.61
C ASP A 37 10.79 -1.62 5.56
N TRP A 38 11.12 -2.83 5.13
CA TRP A 38 10.79 -4.07 5.84
C TRP A 38 11.46 -4.15 7.22
N ASN A 39 12.65 -3.52 7.37
CA ASN A 39 13.40 -3.54 8.62
C ASN A 39 12.64 -2.85 9.76
N LYS A 40 11.83 -1.83 9.44
CA LYS A 40 11.08 -1.05 10.45
C LYS A 40 9.97 -1.83 11.10
N ARG A 41 9.48 -2.89 10.45
CA ARG A 41 8.31 -3.65 10.90
C ARG A 41 8.59 -5.14 11.04
N ASN A 42 9.86 -5.55 11.00
CA ASN A 42 10.25 -6.95 11.13
C ASN A 42 9.56 -7.85 10.08
N THR A 43 9.28 -7.27 8.91
CA THR A 43 8.78 -7.98 7.74
C THR A 43 9.97 -8.68 7.09
N SER A 44 9.77 -9.93 6.70
CA SER A 44 10.76 -10.71 5.95
C SER A 44 10.05 -11.79 5.15
N HIS A 45 10.79 -12.49 4.29
CA HIS A 45 10.25 -13.64 3.56
C HIS A 45 9.73 -14.74 4.50
N GLU A 46 10.40 -14.98 5.62
CA GLU A 46 10.01 -16.01 6.60
C GLU A 46 8.85 -15.57 7.50
N LYS A 47 8.87 -14.31 7.96
CA LYS A 47 7.87 -13.79 8.92
C LYS A 47 6.62 -13.26 8.21
N GLY A 48 6.71 -13.06 6.89
CA GLY A 48 5.66 -12.46 6.08
C GLY A 48 5.44 -10.97 6.36
N ILE A 49 4.40 -10.44 5.72
CA ILE A 49 3.92 -9.07 5.92
C ILE A 49 3.23 -8.99 7.28
N GLN A 50 3.62 -8.01 8.11
CA GLN A 50 3.04 -7.88 9.45
C GLN A 50 1.69 -7.15 9.43
N SER A 51 0.78 -7.48 10.35
CA SER A 51 -0.51 -6.79 10.46
C SER A 51 -0.39 -5.27 10.64
N LYS A 52 0.70 -4.80 11.26
CA LYS A 52 1.02 -3.36 11.40
C LYS A 52 1.31 -2.66 10.07
N ASP A 53 1.81 -3.39 9.06
CA ASP A 53 1.95 -2.87 7.71
C ASP A 53 0.59 -2.56 7.08
N ILE A 54 -0.37 -3.47 7.28
CA ILE A 54 -1.73 -3.37 6.74
C ILE A 54 -2.56 -2.34 7.50
N GLN A 55 -2.45 -2.29 8.84
CA GLN A 55 -3.17 -1.31 9.66
C GLN A 55 -2.86 0.12 9.21
N PHE A 56 -1.60 0.41 8.90
CA PHE A 56 -1.21 1.72 8.36
C PHE A 56 -1.95 2.07 7.05
N LEU A 57 -2.18 1.10 6.17
CA LEU A 57 -2.92 1.33 4.93
C LEU A 57 -4.42 1.58 5.20
N ILE A 58 -5.00 0.80 6.12
CA ILE A 58 -6.39 0.96 6.56
C ILE A 58 -6.60 2.37 7.14
N ASP A 59 -5.70 2.83 8.00
CA ASP A 59 -5.74 4.17 8.60
C ASP A 59 -5.62 5.30 7.55
N LYS A 60 -5.03 5.02 6.39
CA LYS A 60 -4.96 5.95 5.25
C LYS A 60 -6.18 5.90 4.34
N GLY A 61 -7.20 5.13 4.70
CA GLY A 61 -8.41 4.99 3.91
C GLY A 61 -8.27 4.01 2.75
N SER A 62 -7.26 3.12 2.77
CA SER A 62 -7.25 1.91 1.94
C SER A 62 -8.23 0.87 2.51
N VAL A 63 -9.45 1.32 2.76
CA VAL A 63 -10.58 0.50 3.15
C VAL A 63 -11.31 0.09 1.88
N ASN A 64 -11.92 -1.09 1.91
CA ASN A 64 -12.62 -1.65 0.77
C ASN A 64 -13.72 -0.68 0.30
N PHE A 65 -13.62 -0.17 -0.93
CA PHE A 65 -14.73 0.52 -1.59
C PHE A 65 -15.72 -0.54 -2.08
N GLY A 66 -16.51 -1.07 -1.15
CA GLY A 66 -17.45 -2.15 -1.40
C GLY A 66 -18.57 -2.16 -0.38
N GLY A 67 -19.47 -1.18 -0.50
CA GLY A 67 -20.84 -1.28 0.01
C GLY A 67 -21.63 -2.37 -0.73
N LEU A 68 -21.18 -3.62 -0.61
CA LEU A 68 -21.82 -4.83 -1.15
C LEU A 68 -21.79 -5.98 -0.12
N PHE A 69 -21.78 -5.67 1.17
CA PHE A 69 -22.44 -6.54 2.14
C PHE A 69 -23.85 -5.98 2.34
N HIS A 70 -24.73 -6.28 1.40
CA HIS A 70 -26.17 -6.28 1.67
C HIS A 70 -26.41 -7.47 2.59
N THR A 71 -26.26 -7.24 3.90
CA THR A 71 -26.77 -8.16 4.91
C THR A 71 -28.28 -7.95 4.95
N THR A 72 -29.01 -8.69 4.13
CA THR A 72 -30.41 -8.99 4.39
C THR A 72 -30.57 -10.50 4.47
N CYS A 73 -31.01 -10.92 5.66
CA CYS A 73 -31.44 -12.26 6.10
C CYS A 73 -30.40 -13.38 6.03
#